data_AF-B0N4U9-F1
#
_entry.id   AF-B0N4U9-F1
#
_cell.length_a   1.000
_cell.length_b   1.000
_cell.length_c   1.000
_cell.angle_alpha   90.00
_cell.angle_beta   90.00
_cell.angle_gamma   90.00
#
_symmetry.space_group_name_H-M   'P 1'
#
loop_
_entity.id
_entity.type
_entity.pdbx_description
1 polymer ?
#
loop_
_entity_poly.entity_id
_entity_poly.type
_entity_poly.pdbx_seq_one_letter_code
_entity_poly.pdbx_strand_id
1 'polypeptide(L)'
;MSRESISEDVKRKLYAESIGRCMNPSCQRELFRKDGDIIEKAHILPYCETADNSFENLIILCPNCHKDFDKNSLFTADEVKEWKKIRENEVNRFFQRKFETFDELKKEVAPLLLENKTIYENYYLGHNKKLWDKFELKILVNNRKIKKLFEKNFDLIQRHPKKEYSNLAYIHRFMLHIDEFETTRGEDEKNRQVLFPKIINSMFGIKPIEEFLLPSTETLEDLITKLTADGKFETIVLGIDNPYIQLIENDESSKLYLFDTPRLRQLYFDYDCCKYAKVRLESLNFALKYMKSRDVFYRFFTYNNLREVDVNGVKLVFVYEYCLSEVELLNLMPEENDVIVNLHNWNGESCISKQAYELAEKMKVTLLTMNDFYKYIYEIKKQ
;
A
#
# COMPACT_ATOMS: atom_id res chain seq x y z
N MET A 1 37.94 0.58 -37.68
CA MET A 1 37.46 1.12 -36.39
C MET A 1 36.68 0.02 -35.69
N SER A 2 36.99 -0.27 -34.42
CA SER A 2 36.20 -1.21 -33.61
C SER A 2 34.79 -0.65 -33.43
N ARG A 3 33.76 -1.48 -33.66
CA ARG A 3 32.36 -1.11 -33.42
C ARG A 3 32.19 -0.64 -31.98
N GLU A 4 31.72 0.59 -31.78
CA GLU A 4 31.40 1.07 -30.44
C GLU A 4 30.24 0.27 -29.87
N SER A 5 30.35 -0.09 -28.58
CA SER A 5 29.28 -0.79 -27.88
C SER A 5 28.11 0.16 -27.62
N ILE A 6 26.88 -0.33 -27.84
CA ILE A 6 25.67 0.35 -27.38
C ILE A 6 25.78 0.54 -25.86
N SER A 7 25.49 1.75 -25.36
CA SER A 7 25.52 2.06 -23.93
C SER A 7 24.44 1.28 -23.16
N GLU A 8 24.67 1.06 -21.86
CA GLU A 8 23.70 0.34 -21.03
C GLU A 8 22.36 1.08 -20.91
N ASP A 9 22.38 2.40 -20.79
CA ASP A 9 21.13 3.20 -20.69
C ASP A 9 20.25 3.04 -21.92
N VAL A 10 20.85 3.05 -23.12
CA VAL A 10 20.12 2.82 -24.37
C VAL A 10 19.55 1.40 -24.41
N LYS A 11 20.33 0.38 -24.01
CA LYS A 11 19.82 -1.00 -23.93
C LYS A 11 18.63 -1.11 -22.98
N ARG A 12 18.74 -0.54 -21.78
CA ARG A 12 17.69 -0.57 -20.74
C ARG A 12 16.41 0.11 -21.22
N LYS A 13 16.53 1.28 -21.84
CA LYS A 13 15.41 2.01 -22.44
C LYS A 13 14.71 1.19 -23.54
N LEU A 14 15.47 0.52 -24.41
CA LEU A 14 14.92 -0.37 -25.44
C LEU A 14 14.17 -1.56 -24.84
N TYR A 15 14.72 -2.18 -23.79
CA TYR A 15 14.04 -3.28 -23.10
C TYR A 15 12.72 -2.82 -22.46
N ALA A 16 12.72 -1.66 -21.79
CA ALA A 16 11.52 -1.08 -21.19
C ALA A 16 10.45 -0.75 -22.24
N GLU A 17 10.84 -0.15 -23.37
CA GLU A 17 9.94 0.16 -24.50
C GLU A 17 9.30 -1.10 -25.10
N SER A 18 10.07 -2.18 -25.22
CA SER A 18 9.58 -3.44 -25.79
C SER A 18 8.44 -4.08 -24.99
N ILE A 19 8.29 -3.71 -23.70
CA ILE A 19 7.42 -4.36 -22.70
C ILE A 19 7.53 -5.90 -22.67
N GLY A 20 8.69 -6.41 -23.11
CA GLY A 20 9.00 -7.84 -23.18
C GLY A 20 8.40 -8.61 -24.34
N ARG A 21 8.00 -7.92 -25.41
CA ARG A 21 7.49 -8.53 -26.64
C ARG A 21 8.27 -8.04 -27.86
N CYS A 22 8.44 -8.91 -28.86
CA CYS A 22 9.00 -8.55 -30.16
C CYS A 22 8.29 -7.32 -30.71
N MET A 23 9.02 -6.27 -31.12
CA MET A 23 8.42 -5.00 -31.54
C MET A 23 7.76 -5.04 -32.92
N ASN A 24 7.94 -6.13 -33.68
CA ASN A 24 7.13 -6.37 -34.89
C ASN A 24 5.65 -6.56 -34.51
N PRO A 25 4.73 -5.69 -34.97
CA PRO A 25 3.31 -5.71 -34.61
C PRO A 25 2.60 -7.02 -34.95
N SER A 26 3.02 -7.73 -36.01
CA SER A 26 2.43 -9.00 -36.43
C SER A 26 2.95 -10.20 -35.63
N CYS A 27 4.03 -10.05 -34.86
CA CYS A 27 4.66 -11.14 -34.12
C CYS A 27 4.28 -11.12 -32.63
N GLN A 28 4.54 -10.00 -31.93
CA GLN A 28 4.21 -9.79 -30.50
C GLN A 28 4.66 -10.91 -29.54
N ARG A 29 5.56 -11.80 -29.95
CA ARG A 29 6.00 -12.96 -29.15
C ARG A 29 6.72 -12.48 -27.90
N GLU A 30 6.45 -13.15 -26.77
CA GLU A 30 7.16 -12.91 -25.52
C GLU A 30 8.66 -13.24 -25.67
N LEU A 31 9.50 -12.30 -25.25
CA LEU A 31 10.95 -12.40 -25.42
C LEU A 31 11.68 -12.92 -24.18
N PHE A 32 11.07 -12.77 -23.01
CA PHE A 32 11.58 -13.28 -21.74
C PHE A 32 11.04 -14.69 -21.52
N ARG A 33 11.90 -15.72 -21.62
CA ARG A 33 11.46 -17.12 -21.55
C ARG A 33 12.30 -17.92 -20.56
N LYS A 34 11.66 -18.88 -19.90
CA LYS A 34 12.31 -19.79 -18.94
C LYS A 34 13.48 -20.55 -19.56
N ASP A 35 13.36 -20.92 -20.84
CA ASP A 35 14.33 -21.75 -21.57
C ASP A 35 15.43 -20.94 -22.30
N GLY A 36 15.50 -19.62 -22.04
CA GLY A 36 16.46 -18.72 -22.66
C GLY A 36 15.78 -17.54 -23.34
N ASP A 37 16.21 -16.33 -23.00
CA ASP A 37 15.68 -15.11 -23.59
C ASP A 37 16.13 -14.99 -25.04
N ILE A 38 15.21 -14.62 -25.94
CA ILE A 38 15.44 -14.56 -27.38
C ILE A 38 15.48 -13.12 -27.88
N ILE A 39 16.05 -12.22 -27.08
CA ILE A 39 16.00 -10.78 -27.31
C ILE A 39 17.17 -10.35 -28.19
N GLU A 40 16.89 -9.86 -29.39
CA GLU A 40 17.89 -9.32 -30.30
C GLU A 40 17.72 -7.81 -30.50
N LYS A 41 18.84 -7.10 -30.55
CA LYS A 41 18.91 -5.65 -30.83
C LYS A 41 19.29 -5.49 -32.29
N ALA A 42 18.43 -4.85 -33.06
CA ALA A 42 18.67 -4.54 -34.47
C ALA A 42 18.86 -3.05 -34.66
N HIS A 43 19.81 -2.69 -35.51
CA HIS A 43 19.99 -1.34 -36.02
C HIS A 43 18.99 -1.11 -37.17
N ILE A 44 18.17 -0.06 -37.09
CA ILE A 44 17.16 0.23 -38.11
C ILE A 44 17.84 0.77 -39.39
N LEU A 45 18.81 1.66 -39.22
CA LEU A 45 19.78 2.05 -40.24
C LEU A 45 21.14 1.40 -39.90
N PRO A 46 21.83 0.78 -40.88
CA PRO A 46 23.06 0.03 -40.64
C PRO A 46 24.12 0.84 -39.91
N TYR A 47 24.67 0.27 -38.82
CA TYR A 47 25.72 0.94 -38.04
C TYR A 47 26.98 1.26 -38.87
N CYS A 48 27.31 0.43 -39.87
CA CYS A 48 28.45 0.69 -40.75
C CYS A 48 28.30 1.96 -41.60
N GLU A 49 27.08 2.46 -41.78
CA GLU A 49 26.80 3.67 -42.56
C GLU A 49 26.63 4.90 -41.67
N THR A 50 26.04 4.73 -40.49
CA THR A 50 25.64 5.86 -39.64
C THR A 50 26.48 6.03 -38.39
N ALA A 51 27.18 4.98 -37.95
CA ALA A 51 27.76 4.87 -36.61
C ALA A 51 26.75 5.19 -35.47
N ASP A 52 25.45 5.07 -35.73
CA ASP A 52 24.40 5.53 -34.83
C ASP A 52 23.91 4.41 -33.91
N ASN A 53 24.30 4.49 -32.63
CA ASN A 53 23.84 3.64 -31.53
C ASN A 53 22.74 4.30 -30.69
N SER A 54 22.08 5.34 -31.20
CA SER A 54 20.99 6.02 -30.50
C SER A 54 19.80 5.09 -30.29
N PHE A 55 19.01 5.40 -29.27
CA PHE A 55 17.75 4.73 -29.00
C PHE A 55 16.80 4.76 -30.21
N GLU A 56 16.80 5.84 -31.01
CA GLU A 56 15.91 5.96 -32.16
C GLU A 56 16.31 5.10 -33.34
N ASN A 57 17.60 4.76 -33.46
CA ASN A 57 18.10 3.87 -34.49
C ASN A 57 18.12 2.38 -34.08
N LEU A 58 17.56 2.04 -32.91
CA LEU A 58 17.57 0.69 -32.39
C LEU A 58 16.16 0.17 -32.12
N ILE A 59 15.98 -1.15 -32.30
CA ILE A 59 14.72 -1.84 -32.04
C ILE A 59 14.96 -3.23 -31.43
N ILE A 60 13.98 -3.72 -30.67
CA ILE A 60 14.00 -5.05 -30.06
C ILE A 60 13.14 -6.05 -30.86
N LEU A 61 13.77 -7.13 -31.34
CA LEU A 61 13.11 -8.17 -32.14
C LEU A 61 13.40 -9.58 -31.58
N CYS A 62 12.60 -10.56 -31.98
CA CYS A 62 12.95 -11.97 -31.85
C CYS A 62 13.87 -12.41 -33.01
N PRO A 63 14.56 -13.56 -32.92
CA PRO A 63 15.56 -13.95 -33.90
C PRO A 63 15.00 -14.12 -35.33
N ASN A 64 13.75 -14.55 -35.42
CA ASN A 64 13.07 -14.70 -36.72
C ASN A 64 12.82 -13.33 -37.36
N CYS A 65 12.18 -12.40 -36.62
CA CYS A 65 11.89 -11.07 -37.15
C CYS A 65 13.17 -10.27 -37.43
N HIS A 66 14.23 -10.46 -36.63
CA HIS A 66 15.52 -9.83 -36.89
C HIS A 66 16.14 -10.38 -38.17
N LYS A 67 16.18 -11.70 -38.36
CA LYS A 67 16.65 -12.32 -39.61
C LYS A 67 15.85 -11.84 -40.82
N ASP A 68 14.53 -11.74 -40.68
CA ASP A 68 13.65 -11.31 -41.76
C ASP A 68 13.89 -9.86 -42.17
N PHE A 69 14.20 -9.00 -41.20
CA PHE A 69 14.58 -7.62 -41.45
C PHE A 69 15.99 -7.49 -42.06
N ASP A 70 17.00 -8.06 -41.39
CA ASP A 70 18.42 -7.84 -41.70
C ASP A 70 18.91 -8.64 -42.92
N LYS A 71 18.47 -9.90 -43.06
CA LYS A 71 19.00 -10.82 -44.09
C LYS A 71 18.06 -11.05 -45.25
N ASN A 72 16.77 -11.11 -44.98
CA ASN A 72 15.76 -11.39 -46.01
C ASN A 72 15.18 -10.11 -46.62
N SER A 73 15.50 -8.94 -46.07
CA SER A 73 15.01 -7.63 -46.52
C SER A 73 13.49 -7.58 -46.70
N LEU A 74 12.75 -8.29 -45.84
CA LEU A 74 11.28 -8.37 -45.90
C LEU A 74 10.60 -7.10 -45.41
N PHE A 75 11.34 -6.23 -44.72
CA PHE A 75 10.84 -4.97 -44.17
C PHE A 75 11.84 -3.85 -44.42
N THR A 76 11.33 -2.65 -44.66
CA THR A 76 12.11 -1.43 -44.85
C THR A 76 12.42 -0.76 -43.52
N ALA A 77 13.45 0.11 -43.50
CA ALA A 77 13.79 0.89 -42.32
C ALA A 77 12.63 1.77 -41.83
N ASP A 78 11.86 2.36 -42.75
CA ASP A 78 10.74 3.23 -42.39
C ASP A 78 9.56 2.45 -41.81
N GLU A 79 9.27 1.24 -42.30
CA GLU A 79 8.29 0.34 -41.67
C GLU A 79 8.71 -0.01 -40.23
N VAL A 80 10.00 -0.33 -40.03
CA VAL A 80 10.52 -0.67 -38.70
C VAL A 80 10.52 0.53 -37.75
N LYS A 81 10.80 1.74 -38.23
CA LYS A 81 10.60 2.97 -37.43
C LYS A 81 9.14 3.13 -37.01
N GLU A 82 8.20 2.85 -37.91
CA GLU A 82 6.77 2.93 -37.61
C GLU A 82 6.36 1.88 -36.56
N TRP A 83 6.99 0.71 -36.53
CA TRP A 83 6.74 -0.29 -35.47
C TRP A 83 7.00 0.23 -34.07
N LYS A 84 7.99 1.11 -33.87
CA LYS A 84 8.22 1.76 -32.56
C LYS A 84 7.02 2.60 -32.14
N LYS A 85 6.48 3.40 -33.07
CA LYS A 85 5.28 4.22 -32.81
C LYS A 85 4.04 3.37 -32.57
N ILE A 86 3.85 2.31 -33.36
CA ILE A 86 2.75 1.34 -33.16
C ILE A 86 2.87 0.74 -31.76
N ARG A 87 4.05 0.29 -31.36
CA ARG A 87 4.29 -0.29 -30.03
C ARG A 87 4.00 0.73 -28.92
N GLU A 88 4.47 1.97 -29.05
CA GLU A 88 4.16 3.01 -28.07
C GLU A 88 2.64 3.22 -27.93
N ASN A 89 1.92 3.27 -29.05
CA ASN A 89 0.46 3.41 -29.06
C ASN A 89 -0.25 2.20 -28.46
N GLU A 90 0.20 0.98 -28.73
CA GLU A 90 -0.31 -0.25 -28.11
C GLU A 90 -0.09 -0.23 -26.59
N VAL A 91 1.13 0.05 -26.15
CA VAL A 91 1.51 0.12 -24.73
C VAL A 91 0.63 1.15 -24.02
N ASN A 92 0.50 2.33 -24.61
CA ASN A 92 -0.38 3.37 -24.07
C ASN A 92 -1.82 2.83 -24.01
N ARG A 93 -2.39 2.27 -25.07
CA ARG A 93 -3.76 1.73 -25.05
C ARG A 93 -4.00 0.69 -23.95
N PHE A 94 -3.08 -0.27 -23.76
CA PHE A 94 -3.25 -1.35 -22.79
C PHE A 94 -3.03 -0.91 -21.34
N PHE A 95 -1.95 -0.16 -21.09
CA PHE A 95 -1.53 0.19 -19.73
C PHE A 95 -1.99 1.58 -19.28
N GLN A 96 -2.75 2.29 -20.13
CA GLN A 96 -3.47 3.51 -19.76
C GLN A 96 -4.97 3.28 -19.55
N ARG A 97 -5.36 2.03 -19.25
CA ARG A 97 -6.73 1.73 -18.83
C ARG A 97 -7.04 2.50 -17.55
N LYS A 98 -8.17 3.20 -17.55
CA LYS A 98 -8.74 3.80 -16.34
C LYS A 98 -9.61 2.76 -15.63
N PHE A 99 -9.44 2.64 -14.33
CA PHE A 99 -10.23 1.77 -13.46
C PHE A 99 -11.26 2.59 -12.68
N GLU A 100 -12.28 1.92 -12.20
CA GLU A 100 -13.32 2.55 -11.38
C GLU A 100 -12.95 2.56 -9.91
N THR A 101 -12.18 1.56 -9.46
CA THR A 101 -11.84 1.38 -8.04
C THR A 101 -10.35 1.07 -7.85
N PHE A 102 -9.82 1.41 -6.67
CA PHE A 102 -8.46 1.05 -6.29
C PHE A 102 -8.25 -0.48 -6.29
N ASP A 103 -9.28 -1.25 -5.92
CA ASP A 103 -9.23 -2.73 -5.94
C ASP A 103 -8.97 -3.29 -7.35
N GLU A 104 -9.57 -2.70 -8.39
CA GLU A 104 -9.30 -3.07 -9.78
C GLU A 104 -7.85 -2.73 -10.20
N LEU A 105 -7.38 -1.54 -9.85
CA LEU A 105 -5.99 -1.15 -10.08
C LEU A 105 -5.01 -2.09 -9.35
N LYS A 106 -5.33 -2.45 -8.10
CA LYS A 106 -4.53 -3.36 -7.26
C LYS A 106 -4.41 -4.74 -7.90
N LYS A 107 -5.47 -5.27 -8.52
CA LYS A 107 -5.43 -6.57 -9.23
C LYS A 107 -4.41 -6.60 -10.37
N GLU A 108 -4.19 -5.49 -11.05
CA GLU A 108 -3.20 -5.38 -12.14
C GLU A 108 -1.79 -5.04 -11.64
N VAL A 109 -1.68 -4.18 -10.63
CA VAL A 109 -0.39 -3.66 -10.14
C VAL A 109 0.30 -4.60 -9.15
N ALA A 110 -0.44 -5.22 -8.23
CA ALA A 110 0.14 -6.04 -7.17
C ALA A 110 0.95 -7.24 -7.71
N PRO A 111 0.51 -7.98 -8.76
CA PRO A 111 1.31 -9.06 -9.33
C PRO A 111 2.66 -8.57 -9.90
N LEU A 112 2.69 -7.40 -10.55
CA LEU A 112 3.91 -6.82 -11.12
C LEU A 112 4.90 -6.41 -10.02
N LEU A 113 4.40 -5.79 -8.94
CA LEU A 113 5.20 -5.43 -7.77
C LEU A 113 5.72 -6.67 -7.04
N LEU A 114 4.91 -7.71 -6.91
CA LEU A 114 5.30 -8.97 -6.26
C LEU A 114 6.39 -9.68 -7.07
N GLU A 115 6.29 -9.72 -8.39
CA GLU A 115 7.34 -10.25 -9.27
C GLU A 115 8.63 -9.44 -9.11
N ASN A 116 8.55 -8.10 -9.11
CA ASN A 116 9.72 -7.24 -8.91
C ASN A 116 10.39 -7.49 -7.55
N LYS A 117 9.61 -7.57 -6.48
CA LYS A 117 10.10 -7.90 -5.13
C LYS A 117 10.79 -9.26 -5.12
N THR A 118 10.18 -10.28 -5.73
CA THR A 118 10.72 -11.64 -5.80
C THR A 118 12.06 -11.68 -6.54
N ILE A 119 12.16 -10.99 -7.68
CA ILE A 119 13.41 -10.89 -8.45
C ILE A 119 14.50 -10.19 -7.64
N TYR A 120 14.17 -9.05 -7.01
CA TYR A 120 15.10 -8.28 -6.21
C TYR A 120 15.65 -9.08 -5.01
N GLU A 121 14.76 -9.72 -4.24
CA GLU A 121 15.16 -10.48 -3.05
C GLU A 121 16.00 -11.71 -3.41
N ASN A 122 15.63 -12.46 -4.45
CA ASN A 122 16.35 -13.69 -4.81
C ASN A 122 17.68 -13.45 -5.53
N TYR A 123 17.76 -12.44 -6.40
CA TYR A 123 18.91 -12.30 -7.29
C TYR A 123 19.82 -11.12 -6.93
N TYR A 124 19.27 -9.98 -6.50
CA TYR A 124 20.09 -8.85 -6.07
C TYR A 124 20.61 -9.06 -4.65
N LEU A 125 19.70 -9.25 -3.68
CA LEU A 125 20.10 -9.49 -2.29
C LEU A 125 20.75 -10.86 -2.08
N GLY A 126 20.39 -11.85 -2.89
CA GLY A 126 21.08 -13.15 -2.93
C GLY A 126 22.49 -13.13 -3.52
N HIS A 127 23.03 -11.95 -3.86
CA HIS A 127 24.37 -11.73 -4.42
C HIS A 127 24.67 -12.53 -5.70
N ASN A 128 23.65 -12.89 -6.48
CA ASN A 128 23.81 -13.63 -7.73
C ASN A 128 23.82 -12.68 -8.94
N LYS A 129 24.95 -12.00 -9.15
CA LYS A 129 25.10 -10.98 -10.20
C LYS A 129 24.68 -11.48 -11.58
N LYS A 130 25.08 -12.70 -11.96
CA LYS A 130 24.78 -13.27 -13.28
C LYS A 130 23.27 -13.46 -13.50
N LEU A 131 22.55 -13.95 -12.49
CA LEU A 131 21.10 -14.10 -12.57
C LEU A 131 20.39 -12.75 -12.44
N TRP A 132 20.91 -11.84 -11.62
CA TRP A 132 20.38 -10.49 -11.51
C TRP A 132 20.42 -9.76 -12.86
N ASP A 133 21.56 -9.75 -13.55
CA ASP A 133 21.69 -9.10 -14.87
C ASP A 133 20.72 -9.68 -15.91
N LYS A 134 20.33 -10.95 -15.76
CA LYS A 134 19.29 -11.59 -16.58
C LYS A 134 17.88 -11.12 -16.21
N PHE A 135 17.50 -11.20 -14.93
CA PHE A 135 16.13 -10.97 -14.49
C PHE A 135 15.80 -9.49 -14.22
N GLU A 136 16.79 -8.61 -14.10
CA GLU A 136 16.60 -7.16 -13.95
C GLU A 136 15.76 -6.57 -15.10
N LEU A 137 15.91 -7.11 -16.31
CA LEU A 137 15.15 -6.66 -17.48
C LEU A 137 13.63 -6.81 -17.29
N LYS A 138 13.21 -7.82 -16.52
CA LYS A 138 11.80 -8.00 -16.18
C LYS A 138 11.30 -6.89 -15.24
N ILE A 139 12.14 -6.45 -14.31
CA ILE A 139 11.82 -5.29 -13.44
C ILE A 139 11.64 -4.02 -14.28
N LEU A 140 12.50 -3.77 -15.26
CA LEU A 140 12.35 -2.61 -16.16
C LEU A 140 11.00 -2.63 -16.88
N VAL A 141 10.63 -3.77 -17.44
CA VAL A 141 9.34 -3.96 -18.11
C VAL A 141 8.16 -3.75 -17.15
N ASN A 142 8.21 -4.34 -15.96
CA ASN A 142 7.15 -4.23 -14.97
C ASN A 142 7.03 -2.80 -14.45
N ASN A 143 8.14 -2.13 -14.18
CA ASN A 143 8.18 -0.72 -13.78
C ASN A 143 7.51 0.17 -14.84
N ARG A 144 7.81 -0.06 -16.13
CA ARG A 144 7.17 0.69 -17.24
C ARG A 144 5.66 0.50 -17.25
N LYS A 145 5.18 -0.74 -17.06
CA LYS A 145 3.74 -1.04 -16.98
C LYS A 145 3.08 -0.37 -15.78
N ILE A 146 3.67 -0.51 -14.59
CA ILE A 146 3.15 0.07 -13.35
C ILE A 146 3.09 1.60 -13.47
N LYS A 147 4.13 2.24 -14.01
CA LYS A 147 4.16 3.69 -14.22
C LYS A 147 2.98 4.16 -15.07
N LYS A 148 2.71 3.48 -16.19
CA LYS A 148 1.58 3.79 -17.08
C LYS A 148 0.22 3.61 -16.41
N LEU A 149 0.07 2.55 -15.61
CA LEU A 149 -1.15 2.30 -14.84
C LEU A 149 -1.39 3.42 -13.82
N PHE A 150 -0.36 3.89 -13.11
CA PHE A 150 -0.51 5.01 -12.17
C PHE A 150 -0.81 6.34 -12.85
N GLU A 151 -0.15 6.65 -13.97
CA GLU A 151 -0.36 7.90 -14.73
C GLU A 151 -1.82 8.17 -15.10
N LYS A 152 -2.65 7.13 -15.20
CA LYS A 152 -4.08 7.24 -15.52
C LYS A 152 -5.04 7.08 -14.37
N ASN A 153 -4.55 6.68 -13.20
CA ASN A 153 -5.38 6.27 -12.07
C ASN A 153 -4.98 6.96 -10.76
N PHE A 154 -4.30 8.12 -10.81
CA PHE A 154 -3.95 8.88 -9.61
C PHE A 154 -5.16 9.31 -8.78
N ASP A 155 -6.33 9.43 -9.41
CA ASP A 155 -7.58 9.76 -8.74
C ASP A 155 -8.05 8.68 -7.77
N LEU A 156 -7.63 7.44 -7.96
CA LEU A 156 -7.92 6.30 -7.09
C LEU A 156 -6.96 6.21 -5.89
N ILE A 157 -5.91 7.03 -5.85
CA ILE A 157 -4.91 6.96 -4.77
C ILE A 157 -5.22 8.03 -3.73
N GLN A 158 -5.20 7.64 -2.47
CA GLN A 158 -5.41 8.55 -1.36
C GLN A 158 -4.40 9.72 -1.41
N ARG A 159 -4.93 10.94 -1.24
CA ARG A 159 -4.16 12.19 -1.24
C ARG A 159 -4.29 12.92 0.09
N HIS A 160 -3.21 13.58 0.52
CA HIS A 160 -3.20 14.41 1.72
C HIS A 160 -2.30 15.65 1.51
N PRO A 161 -2.63 16.82 2.10
CA PRO A 161 -1.79 18.03 1.99
C PRO A 161 -0.36 17.85 2.51
N LYS A 162 -0.21 17.14 3.64
CA LYS A 162 1.09 16.73 4.16
C LYS A 162 1.56 15.45 3.45
N LYS A 163 2.72 15.52 2.79
CA LYS A 163 3.30 14.43 1.97
C LYS A 163 3.49 13.13 2.76
N GLU A 164 3.89 13.22 4.03
CA GLU A 164 4.09 12.07 4.93
C GLU A 164 2.84 11.20 5.12
N TYR A 165 1.64 11.78 4.96
CA TYR A 165 0.35 11.08 5.06
C TYR A 165 -0.35 10.90 3.71
N SER A 166 0.36 11.06 2.59
CA SER A 166 -0.20 11.00 1.25
C SER A 166 0.31 9.78 0.50
N ASN A 167 -0.55 8.80 0.28
CA ASN A 167 -0.22 7.63 -0.55
C ASN A 167 0.19 8.05 -1.97
N LEU A 168 -0.47 9.08 -2.52
CA LEU A 168 -0.13 9.65 -3.82
C LEU A 168 1.29 10.25 -3.86
N ALA A 169 1.75 10.86 -2.77
CA ALA A 169 3.13 11.36 -2.70
C ALA A 169 4.15 10.21 -2.74
N TYR A 170 3.86 9.08 -2.10
CA TYR A 170 4.70 7.87 -2.19
C TYR A 170 4.70 7.27 -3.60
N ILE A 171 3.56 7.31 -4.30
CA ILE A 171 3.47 6.90 -5.72
C ILE A 171 4.36 7.78 -6.61
N HIS A 172 4.32 9.10 -6.44
CA HIS A 172 5.21 9.98 -7.20
C HIS A 172 6.70 9.72 -6.89
N ARG A 173 7.05 9.46 -5.64
CA ARG A 173 8.41 9.05 -5.27
C ARG A 173 8.80 7.72 -5.92
N PHE A 174 7.88 6.77 -6.01
CA PHE A 174 8.12 5.51 -6.71
C PHE A 174 8.30 5.70 -8.22
N MET A 175 7.57 6.61 -8.85
CA MET A 175 7.81 6.96 -10.26
C MET A 175 9.21 7.53 -10.48
N LEU A 176 9.69 8.39 -9.58
CA LEU A 176 11.06 8.90 -9.63
C LEU A 176 12.09 7.79 -9.40
N HIS A 177 11.83 6.86 -8.48
CA HIS A 177 12.64 5.66 -8.32
C HIS A 177 12.72 4.83 -9.61
N ILE A 178 11.59 4.64 -10.31
CA ILE A 178 11.56 3.93 -11.59
C ILE A 178 12.46 4.62 -12.62
N ASP A 179 12.37 5.95 -12.71
CA ASP A 179 13.14 6.73 -13.68
C ASP A 179 14.65 6.67 -13.40
N GLU A 180 15.06 6.85 -12.13
CA GLU A 180 16.47 6.65 -11.75
C GLU A 180 16.91 5.22 -11.97
N PHE A 181 16.08 4.22 -11.65
CA PHE A 181 16.41 2.81 -11.84
C PHE A 181 16.65 2.46 -13.31
N GLU A 182 15.87 3.05 -14.23
CA GLU A 182 16.02 2.83 -15.67
C GLU A 182 17.35 3.39 -16.20
N THR A 183 17.76 4.58 -15.74
CA THR A 183 18.89 5.35 -16.30
C THR A 183 20.21 5.20 -15.56
N THR A 184 20.25 4.50 -14.42
CA THR A 184 21.49 4.35 -13.65
C THR A 184 21.82 2.87 -13.49
N ARG A 185 22.95 2.43 -14.04
CA ARG A 185 23.45 1.06 -13.87
C ARG A 185 24.99 1.05 -13.84
N GLY A 186 25.57 0.04 -13.21
CA GLY A 186 27.03 -0.06 -13.11
C GLY A 186 27.56 0.95 -12.10
N GLU A 187 28.48 1.82 -12.52
CA GLU A 187 29.06 2.83 -11.62
C GLU A 187 28.03 3.89 -11.22
N ASP A 188 27.10 4.22 -12.11
CA ASP A 188 26.06 5.24 -11.87
C ASP A 188 24.97 4.79 -10.90
N GLU A 189 24.86 3.49 -10.60
CA GLU A 189 23.92 2.99 -9.58
C GLU A 189 24.18 3.63 -8.21
N LYS A 190 25.43 3.99 -7.91
CA LYS A 190 25.82 4.67 -6.66
C LYS A 190 25.31 6.11 -6.57
N ASN A 191 24.90 6.70 -7.69
CA ASN A 191 24.44 8.09 -7.76
C ASN A 191 22.93 8.22 -7.51
N ARG A 192 22.20 7.10 -7.41
CA ARG A 192 20.76 7.07 -7.12
C ARG A 192 20.46 7.77 -5.80
N GLN A 193 19.53 8.72 -5.85
CA GLN A 193 19.04 9.44 -4.67
C GLN A 193 17.74 8.81 -4.15
N VAL A 194 16.98 8.16 -5.03
CA VAL A 194 15.65 7.65 -4.71
C VAL A 194 15.64 6.13 -4.72
N LEU A 195 15.70 5.58 -3.50
CA LEU A 195 15.50 4.16 -3.26
C LEU A 195 14.02 3.75 -3.36
N PHE A 196 13.78 2.44 -3.53
CA PHE A 196 12.45 1.87 -3.58
C PHE A 196 11.65 2.19 -2.30
N PRO A 197 10.51 2.89 -2.39
CA PRO A 197 9.66 3.19 -1.25
C PRO A 197 8.89 1.94 -0.81
N LYS A 198 9.33 1.29 0.29
CA LYS A 198 8.72 0.06 0.85
C LYS A 198 7.21 0.18 1.09
N ILE A 199 6.72 1.39 1.36
CA ILE A 199 5.31 1.75 1.53
C ILE A 199 4.43 1.28 0.34
N ILE A 200 4.97 1.26 -0.88
CA ILE A 200 4.24 0.78 -2.06
C ILE A 200 3.79 -0.67 -1.89
N ASN A 201 4.67 -1.56 -1.40
CA ASN A 201 4.29 -2.95 -1.16
C ASN A 201 3.22 -3.09 -0.08
N SER A 202 3.22 -2.20 0.91
CA SER A 202 2.19 -2.17 1.97
C SER A 202 0.83 -1.82 1.39
N MET A 203 0.76 -0.71 0.66
CA MET A 203 -0.47 -0.20 0.07
C MET A 203 -1.15 -1.20 -0.87
N PHE A 204 -0.36 -1.99 -1.60
CA PHE A 204 -0.87 -3.05 -2.49
C PHE A 204 -1.05 -4.42 -1.82
N GLY A 205 -0.88 -4.52 -0.49
CA GLY A 205 -1.11 -5.75 0.27
C GLY A 205 -0.05 -6.85 0.10
N ILE A 206 1.15 -6.50 -0.38
CA ILE A 206 2.25 -7.44 -0.65
C ILE A 206 3.07 -7.69 0.61
N LYS A 207 3.38 -6.64 1.35
CA LYS A 207 4.14 -6.74 2.60
C LYS A 207 3.77 -5.59 3.52
N PRO A 208 3.18 -5.86 4.71
CA PRO A 208 2.83 -4.81 5.65
C PRO A 208 4.09 -4.12 6.17
N ILE A 209 3.92 -2.86 6.56
CA ILE A 209 4.91 -2.10 7.31
C ILE A 209 4.34 -1.77 8.69
N GLU A 210 5.24 -1.62 9.64
CA GLU A 210 4.90 -1.17 10.99
C GLU A 210 5.18 0.33 11.08
N GLU A 211 4.12 1.13 11.01
CA GLU A 211 4.17 2.58 11.23
C GLU A 211 3.51 2.93 12.57
N PHE A 212 2.31 3.52 12.56
CA PHE A 212 1.59 3.98 13.74
C PHE A 212 0.09 3.77 13.58
N LEU A 213 -0.63 3.67 14.69
CA LEU A 213 -2.09 3.61 14.66
C LEU A 213 -2.67 4.94 14.18
N LEU A 214 -3.52 4.89 13.15
CA LEU A 214 -4.30 6.07 12.79
C LEU A 214 -5.20 6.46 13.97
N PRO A 215 -5.29 7.76 14.32
CA PRO A 215 -5.73 8.17 15.65
C PRO A 215 -7.22 7.96 15.92
N SER A 216 -8.09 7.99 14.91
CA SER A 216 -9.55 7.99 15.12
C SER A 216 -10.12 6.58 15.25
N THR A 217 -10.69 6.28 16.42
CA THR A 217 -11.51 5.07 16.62
C THR A 217 -12.78 5.13 15.78
N GLU A 218 -13.40 6.31 15.67
CA GLU A 218 -14.64 6.52 14.93
C GLU A 218 -14.48 6.27 13.43
N THR A 219 -13.33 6.60 12.86
CA THR A 219 -13.04 6.32 11.45
C THR A 219 -12.89 4.81 11.23
N LEU A 220 -12.32 4.09 12.20
CA LEU A 220 -12.23 2.63 12.16
C LEU A 220 -13.61 1.97 12.29
N GLU A 221 -14.47 2.46 13.19
CA GLU A 221 -15.87 2.03 13.33
C GLU A 221 -16.68 2.26 12.04
N ASP A 222 -16.51 3.41 11.39
CA ASP A 222 -17.14 3.73 10.10
C ASP A 222 -16.66 2.79 8.99
N LEU A 223 -15.36 2.50 8.93
CA LEU A 223 -14.80 1.52 7.99
C LEU A 223 -15.39 0.12 8.23
N ILE A 224 -15.42 -0.35 9.48
CA ILE A 224 -15.98 -1.66 9.81
C ILE A 224 -17.45 -1.75 9.41
N THR A 225 -18.22 -0.68 9.63
CA THR A 225 -19.63 -0.61 9.22
C THR A 225 -19.78 -0.82 7.71
N LYS A 226 -18.97 -0.11 6.92
CA LYS A 226 -19.00 -0.20 5.45
C LYS A 226 -18.48 -1.55 4.94
N LEU A 227 -17.40 -2.08 5.50
CA LEU A 227 -16.88 -3.40 5.16
C LEU A 227 -17.87 -4.51 5.50
N THR A 228 -18.63 -4.37 6.60
CA THR A 228 -19.69 -5.32 6.97
C THR A 228 -20.82 -5.30 5.94
N ALA A 229 -21.24 -4.11 5.50
CA ALA A 229 -22.26 -3.97 4.45
C ALA A 229 -21.83 -4.61 3.12
N ASP A 230 -20.53 -4.55 2.80
CA ASP A 230 -19.93 -5.16 1.62
C ASP A 230 -19.61 -6.66 1.78
N GLY A 231 -19.88 -7.26 2.94
CA GLY A 231 -19.57 -8.67 3.22
C GLY A 231 -18.07 -8.98 3.29
N LYS A 232 -17.21 -7.96 3.50
CA LYS A 232 -15.74 -8.08 3.53
C LYS A 232 -15.16 -8.12 4.95
N PHE A 233 -15.97 -7.92 5.99
CA PHE A 233 -15.54 -7.91 7.39
C PHE A 233 -15.87 -9.22 8.09
N GLU A 234 -14.89 -9.82 8.79
CA GLU A 234 -15.14 -10.99 9.65
C GLU A 234 -15.08 -10.63 11.13
N THR A 235 -14.00 -9.98 11.58
CA THR A 235 -13.82 -9.59 12.98
C THR A 235 -12.73 -8.54 13.14
N ILE A 236 -12.59 -8.02 14.35
CA ILE A 236 -11.50 -7.13 14.76
C ILE A 236 -10.90 -7.60 16.08
N VAL A 237 -9.58 -7.52 16.18
CA VAL A 237 -8.82 -7.86 17.39
C VAL A 237 -8.08 -6.62 17.89
N LEU A 238 -8.60 -6.04 18.97
CA LEU A 238 -7.94 -5.02 19.77
C LEU A 238 -7.39 -5.60 21.08
N GLY A 239 -6.68 -4.78 21.85
CA GLY A 239 -6.09 -5.14 23.14
C GLY A 239 -4.86 -6.04 23.04
N ILE A 240 -4.13 -5.96 21.93
CA ILE A 240 -2.90 -6.73 21.68
C ILE A 240 -1.82 -5.83 21.10
N ASP A 241 -0.58 -6.32 21.05
CA ASP A 241 0.56 -5.57 20.49
C ASP A 241 0.38 -5.24 19.02
N ASN A 242 -0.19 -6.16 18.24
CA ASN A 242 -0.40 -6.01 16.81
C ASN A 242 -1.89 -6.15 16.49
N PRO A 243 -2.73 -5.13 16.78
CA PRO A 243 -4.16 -5.20 16.52
C PRO A 243 -4.43 -5.24 15.02
N TYR A 244 -5.49 -5.93 14.63
CA TYR A 244 -5.83 -6.16 13.23
C TYR A 244 -7.32 -6.31 13.00
N ILE A 245 -7.73 -6.07 11.75
CA ILE A 245 -9.03 -6.46 11.21
C ILE A 245 -8.82 -7.75 10.42
N GLN A 246 -9.74 -8.69 10.58
CA GLN A 246 -9.83 -9.86 9.73
C GLN A 246 -10.83 -9.55 8.59
N LEU A 247 -10.35 -9.65 7.35
CA LEU A 247 -11.07 -9.32 6.13
C LEU A 247 -11.27 -10.56 5.26
N ILE A 248 -12.30 -10.55 4.43
CA ILE A 248 -12.48 -11.52 3.34
C ILE A 248 -11.93 -10.87 2.06
N GLU A 249 -10.83 -11.39 1.54
CA GLU A 249 -10.22 -10.97 0.28
C GLU A 249 -10.09 -12.19 -0.65
N ASN A 250 -10.73 -12.15 -1.83
CA ASN A 250 -10.75 -13.28 -2.79
C ASN A 250 -11.23 -14.60 -2.17
N ASP A 251 -12.31 -14.55 -1.39
CA ASP A 251 -12.88 -15.69 -0.66
C ASP A 251 -11.94 -16.32 0.40
N GLU A 252 -10.83 -15.65 0.72
CA GLU A 252 -9.89 -16.05 1.76
C GLU A 252 -9.83 -15.04 2.90
N SER A 253 -9.68 -15.56 4.11
CA SER A 253 -9.54 -14.77 5.32
C SER A 253 -8.12 -14.17 5.41
N SER A 254 -8.02 -12.85 5.46
CA SER A 254 -6.74 -12.11 5.48
C SER A 254 -6.67 -11.11 6.64
N LYS A 255 -5.45 -10.87 7.14
CA LYS A 255 -5.21 -9.91 8.23
C LYS A 255 -4.78 -8.55 7.69
N LEU A 256 -5.47 -7.49 8.11
CA LEU A 256 -5.04 -6.11 8.00
C LEU A 256 -4.61 -5.59 9.37
N TYR A 257 -3.30 -5.50 9.59
CA TYR A 257 -2.77 -4.88 10.81
C TYR A 257 -3.08 -3.38 10.83
N LEU A 258 -3.50 -2.86 11.99
CA LEU A 258 -3.86 -1.44 12.12
C LEU A 258 -2.64 -0.49 12.06
N PHE A 259 -1.43 -1.05 12.22
CA PHE A 259 -0.16 -0.35 12.01
C PHE A 259 0.29 -0.32 10.54
N ASP A 260 -0.38 -1.05 9.64
CA ASP A 260 -0.17 -0.96 8.19
C ASP A 260 -0.88 0.30 7.66
N THR A 261 -0.35 1.45 8.09
CA THR A 261 -0.96 2.76 7.92
C THR A 261 -1.21 3.09 6.44
N PRO A 262 -0.32 2.81 5.46
CA PRO A 262 -0.61 3.10 4.06
C PRO A 262 -1.81 2.33 3.51
N ARG A 263 -1.94 1.04 3.86
CA ARG A 263 -3.05 0.20 3.43
C ARG A 263 -4.36 0.62 4.09
N LEU A 264 -4.34 0.85 5.41
CA LEU A 264 -5.52 1.31 6.14
C LEU A 264 -5.99 2.69 5.65
N ARG A 265 -5.04 3.60 5.37
CA ARG A 265 -5.34 4.92 4.83
C ARG A 265 -5.94 4.88 3.43
N GLN A 266 -5.49 3.94 2.58
CA GLN A 266 -6.09 3.73 1.27
C GLN A 266 -7.53 3.22 1.42
N LEU A 267 -7.78 2.27 2.32
CA LEU A 267 -9.13 1.78 2.60
C LEU A 267 -10.06 2.89 3.13
N TYR A 268 -9.58 3.73 4.04
CA TYR A 268 -10.37 4.89 4.48
C TYR A 268 -10.74 5.82 3.32
N PHE A 269 -9.85 5.99 2.34
CA PHE A 269 -10.15 6.79 1.15
C PHE A 269 -11.15 6.08 0.23
N ASP A 270 -10.95 4.79 -0.04
CA ASP A 270 -11.80 3.99 -0.94
C ASP A 270 -13.25 3.93 -0.44
N TYR A 271 -13.43 3.86 0.88
CA TYR A 271 -14.74 3.82 1.54
C TYR A 271 -15.27 5.18 1.97
N ASP A 272 -14.57 6.28 1.68
CA ASP A 272 -14.94 7.64 2.13
C ASP A 272 -15.16 7.74 3.66
N CYS A 273 -14.25 7.13 4.43
CA CYS A 273 -14.24 7.17 5.88
C CYS A 273 -13.45 8.40 6.36
N CYS A 274 -14.18 9.40 6.85
CA CYS A 274 -13.59 10.59 7.45
C CYS A 274 -14.39 11.01 8.68
N LYS A 275 -13.95 10.57 9.86
CA LYS A 275 -14.54 11.00 11.14
C LYS A 275 -13.49 11.72 11.97
N TYR A 276 -13.94 12.73 12.73
CA TYR A 276 -13.08 13.36 13.72
C TYR A 276 -12.72 12.36 14.80
N ALA A 277 -11.45 12.32 15.20
CA ALA A 277 -10.99 11.53 16.32
C ALA A 277 -11.56 12.10 17.62
N LYS A 278 -12.58 11.44 18.20
CA LYS A 278 -12.99 11.72 19.57
C LYS A 278 -12.18 10.82 20.50
N VAL A 279 -12.24 9.51 20.31
CA VAL A 279 -11.42 8.55 21.06
C VAL A 279 -10.17 8.18 20.28
N ARG A 280 -9.00 8.39 20.91
CA ARG A 280 -7.71 7.96 20.36
C ARG A 280 -7.61 6.43 20.34
N LEU A 281 -7.47 5.85 19.16
CA LEU A 281 -7.39 4.40 18.95
C LEU A 281 -6.23 3.77 19.73
N GLU A 282 -5.09 4.44 19.81
CA GLU A 282 -3.95 3.99 20.59
C GLU A 282 -4.29 3.88 22.08
N SER A 283 -4.97 4.88 22.64
CA SER A 283 -5.38 4.90 24.05
C SER A 283 -6.43 3.82 24.35
N LEU A 284 -7.38 3.62 23.43
CA LEU A 284 -8.36 2.53 23.54
C LEU A 284 -7.67 1.16 23.49
N ASN A 285 -6.82 0.91 22.49
CA ASN A 285 -6.09 -0.34 22.37
C ASN A 285 -5.22 -0.60 23.61
N PHE A 286 -4.61 0.44 24.18
CA PHE A 286 -3.86 0.34 25.42
C PHE A 286 -4.73 -0.08 26.61
N ALA A 287 -5.89 0.55 26.82
CA ALA A 287 -6.81 0.20 27.90
C ALA A 287 -7.29 -1.26 27.79
N LEU A 288 -7.68 -1.68 26.59
CA LEU A 288 -8.09 -3.05 26.32
C LEU A 288 -6.95 -4.07 26.49
N LYS A 289 -5.72 -3.69 26.13
CA LYS A 289 -4.51 -4.50 26.34
C LYS A 289 -4.21 -4.65 27.83
N TYR A 290 -4.38 -3.59 28.61
CA TYR A 290 -4.23 -3.64 30.06
C TYR A 290 -5.20 -4.65 30.68
N MET A 291 -6.48 -4.61 30.30
CA MET A 291 -7.48 -5.58 30.78
C MET A 291 -7.06 -7.03 30.50
N LYS A 292 -6.68 -7.33 29.25
CA LYS A 292 -6.20 -8.66 28.86
C LYS A 292 -4.96 -9.10 29.64
N SER A 293 -4.01 -8.19 29.89
CA SER A 293 -2.81 -8.50 30.69
C SER A 293 -3.12 -8.88 32.14
N ARG A 294 -4.34 -8.60 32.61
CA ARG A 294 -4.84 -8.92 33.95
C ARG A 294 -5.84 -10.08 33.95
N ASP A 295 -6.02 -10.78 32.84
CA ASP A 295 -7.00 -11.85 32.66
C ASP A 295 -8.45 -11.36 32.78
N VAL A 296 -8.69 -10.06 32.53
CA VAL A 296 -10.03 -9.49 32.44
C VAL A 296 -10.43 -9.44 30.97
N PHE A 297 -11.35 -10.32 30.58
CA PHE A 297 -11.84 -10.43 29.21
C PHE A 297 -13.02 -9.48 28.99
N TYR A 298 -13.17 -9.04 27.74
CA TYR A 298 -14.24 -8.15 27.33
C TYR A 298 -14.84 -8.62 26.00
N ARG A 299 -16.06 -8.21 25.73
CA ARG A 299 -16.73 -8.42 24.43
C ARG A 299 -17.26 -7.10 23.91
N PHE A 300 -17.06 -6.83 22.62
CA PHE A 300 -17.75 -5.69 22.01
C PHE A 300 -19.25 -6.03 21.90
N PHE A 301 -20.11 -5.05 22.19
CA PHE A 301 -21.54 -5.21 21.94
C PHE A 301 -21.81 -5.32 20.44
N THR A 302 -21.11 -4.51 19.66
CA THR A 302 -21.18 -4.43 18.20
C THR A 302 -19.81 -3.98 17.67
N TYR A 303 -19.48 -4.31 16.42
CA TYR A 303 -18.19 -3.89 15.85
C TYR A 303 -18.22 -2.49 15.21
N ASN A 304 -19.40 -1.89 15.04
CA ASN A 304 -19.54 -0.48 14.66
C ASN A 304 -19.45 0.48 15.86
N ASN A 305 -19.26 -0.03 17.07
CA ASN A 305 -18.93 0.76 18.26
C ASN A 305 -17.87 0.02 19.09
N LEU A 306 -16.61 0.37 18.90
CA LEU A 306 -15.46 -0.23 19.57
C LEU A 306 -15.17 0.42 20.93
N ARG A 307 -15.87 1.52 21.25
CA ARG A 307 -15.72 2.26 22.50
C ARG A 307 -16.56 1.69 23.63
N GLU A 308 -17.44 0.75 23.33
CA GLU A 308 -18.33 0.12 24.31
C GLU A 308 -18.05 -1.38 24.39
N VAL A 309 -17.77 -1.87 25.59
CA VAL A 309 -17.49 -3.29 25.84
C VAL A 309 -18.24 -3.81 27.05
N ASP A 310 -18.64 -5.07 27.00
CA ASP A 310 -19.17 -5.85 28.11
C ASP A 310 -18.01 -6.50 28.88
N VAL A 311 -17.99 -6.32 30.20
CA VAL A 311 -17.07 -6.96 31.14
C VAL A 311 -17.89 -7.57 32.26
N ASN A 312 -18.03 -8.90 32.26
CA ASN A 312 -18.80 -9.64 33.27
C ASN A 312 -20.25 -9.10 33.46
N GLY A 313 -20.91 -8.66 32.39
CA GLY A 313 -22.26 -8.10 32.44
C GLY A 313 -22.33 -6.60 32.75
N VAL A 314 -21.18 -5.93 32.92
CA VAL A 314 -21.08 -4.47 33.13
C VAL A 314 -20.62 -3.81 31.83
N LYS A 315 -21.36 -2.78 31.40
CA LYS A 315 -21.02 -1.98 30.23
C LYS A 315 -19.95 -0.95 30.59
N LEU A 316 -18.78 -1.07 29.95
CA LEU A 316 -17.71 -0.07 29.99
C LEU A 316 -17.78 0.79 28.73
N VAL A 317 -17.77 2.11 28.91
CA VAL A 317 -17.78 3.12 27.84
C VAL A 317 -16.49 3.92 27.91
N PHE A 318 -15.70 3.89 26.83
CA PHE A 318 -14.44 4.62 26.74
C PHE A 318 -14.63 5.96 26.04
N VAL A 319 -14.24 7.04 26.70
CA VAL A 319 -14.25 8.41 26.17
C VAL A 319 -12.85 9.02 26.22
N TYR A 320 -12.65 10.14 25.54
CA TYR A 320 -11.38 10.86 25.58
C TYR A 320 -11.67 12.35 25.60
N GLU A 321 -11.90 12.88 26.80
CA GLU A 321 -12.21 14.29 27.02
C GLU A 321 -11.10 14.95 27.84
N TYR A 322 -10.71 16.17 27.47
CA TYR A 322 -9.68 16.90 28.23
C TYR A 322 -10.07 17.08 29.71
N CYS A 323 -11.35 17.34 29.94
CA CYS A 323 -12.02 17.29 31.23
C CYS A 323 -13.47 16.86 30.98
N LEU A 324 -13.82 15.62 31.33
CA LEU A 324 -15.18 15.10 31.19
C LEU A 324 -16.13 15.92 32.07
N SER A 325 -16.99 16.69 31.42
CA SER A 325 -17.95 17.62 32.01
C SER A 325 -19.33 17.00 32.19
N GLU A 326 -20.18 17.68 32.97
CA GLU A 326 -21.59 17.31 33.15
C GLU A 326 -22.34 17.25 31.81
N VAL A 327 -22.08 18.21 30.91
CA VAL A 327 -22.72 18.30 29.60
C VAL A 327 -22.30 17.13 28.70
N GLU A 328 -21.01 16.80 28.69
CA GLU A 328 -20.50 15.65 27.94
C GLU A 328 -21.08 14.34 28.49
N LEU A 329 -21.17 14.18 29.81
CA LEU A 329 -21.81 13.03 30.43
C LEU A 329 -23.28 12.89 30.03
N LEU A 330 -24.06 13.98 30.04
CA LEU A 330 -25.44 13.98 29.58
C LEU A 330 -25.57 13.56 28.11
N ASN A 331 -24.64 14.00 27.26
CA ASN A 331 -24.63 13.66 25.84
C ASN A 331 -24.30 12.18 25.57
N LEU A 332 -23.63 11.50 26.50
CA LEU A 332 -23.39 10.05 26.41
C LEU A 332 -24.66 9.23 26.67
N MET A 333 -25.66 9.81 27.36
CA MET A 333 -26.89 9.14 27.76
C MET A 333 -26.64 7.75 28.43
N PRO A 334 -25.79 7.68 29.48
CA PRO A 334 -25.46 6.40 30.10
C PRO A 334 -26.63 5.77 30.84
N GLU A 335 -26.61 4.45 30.94
CA GLU A 335 -27.60 3.65 31.68
C GLU A 335 -27.14 3.41 33.13
N GLU A 336 -28.08 3.06 34.01
CA GLU A 336 -27.77 2.70 35.41
C GLU A 336 -26.78 1.53 35.45
N ASN A 337 -25.71 1.67 36.25
CA ASN A 337 -24.56 0.76 36.36
C ASN A 337 -23.51 0.80 35.23
N ASP A 338 -23.63 1.71 34.26
CA ASP A 338 -22.55 1.94 33.29
C ASP A 338 -21.26 2.40 33.98
N VAL A 339 -20.12 2.02 33.41
CA VAL A 339 -18.79 2.46 33.83
C VAL A 339 -18.16 3.27 32.70
N ILE A 340 -18.02 4.58 32.90
CA ILE A 340 -17.43 5.48 31.92
C ILE A 340 -15.97 5.73 32.28
N VAL A 341 -15.08 5.43 31.34
CA VAL A 341 -13.63 5.58 31.52
C VAL A 341 -13.15 6.72 30.64
N ASN A 342 -12.66 7.80 31.25
CA ASN A 342 -11.99 8.86 30.51
C ASN A 342 -10.52 8.49 30.28
N LEU A 343 -10.18 8.19 29.03
CA LEU A 343 -8.85 7.77 28.60
C LEU A 343 -7.82 8.92 28.61
N HIS A 344 -8.28 10.17 28.68
CA HIS A 344 -7.39 11.32 28.80
C HIS A 344 -6.77 11.39 30.20
N ASN A 345 -5.44 11.22 30.31
CA ASN A 345 -4.77 11.14 31.62
C ASN A 345 -3.78 12.28 31.91
N TRP A 346 -3.68 13.30 31.05
CA TRP A 346 -2.63 14.32 31.22
C TRP A 346 -2.88 15.24 32.43
N ASN A 347 -4.16 15.47 32.77
CA ASN A 347 -4.58 16.30 33.90
C ASN A 347 -4.72 15.52 35.23
N GLY A 348 -4.32 14.24 35.27
CA GLY A 348 -4.46 13.40 36.45
C GLY A 348 -5.92 13.35 36.96
N GLU A 349 -6.13 13.62 38.25
CA GLU A 349 -7.46 13.62 38.88
C GLU A 349 -8.39 14.71 38.33
N SER A 350 -7.86 15.75 37.69
CA SER A 350 -8.64 16.86 37.12
C SER A 350 -9.19 16.56 35.73
N CYS A 351 -9.13 15.31 35.26
CA CYS A 351 -9.68 14.91 33.95
C CYS A 351 -11.20 14.65 33.97
N ILE A 352 -11.85 14.72 35.13
CA ILE A 352 -13.31 14.61 35.27
C ILE A 352 -13.77 15.72 36.22
N SER A 353 -14.78 16.48 35.81
CA SER A 353 -15.25 17.61 36.60
C SER A 353 -16.03 17.16 37.85
N LYS A 354 -16.03 17.99 38.89
CA LYS A 354 -16.82 17.73 40.10
C LYS A 354 -18.32 17.58 39.78
N GLN A 355 -18.83 18.42 38.89
CA GLN A 355 -20.23 18.39 38.45
C GLN A 355 -20.57 17.08 37.72
N ALA A 356 -19.63 16.53 36.94
CA ALA A 356 -19.82 15.23 36.30
C ALA A 356 -19.95 14.10 37.34
N TYR A 357 -19.11 14.10 38.39
CA TYR A 357 -19.25 13.15 39.50
C TYR A 357 -20.58 13.31 40.26
N GLU A 358 -20.97 14.54 40.59
CA GLU A 358 -22.25 14.83 41.27
C GLU A 358 -23.46 14.39 40.44
N LEU A 359 -23.38 14.47 39.10
CA LEU A 359 -24.42 13.96 38.21
C LEU A 359 -24.39 12.42 38.12
N ALA A 360 -23.21 11.82 37.96
CA ALA A 360 -23.06 10.38 37.86
C ALA A 360 -23.59 9.65 39.11
N GLU A 361 -23.43 10.22 40.31
CA GLU A 361 -24.02 9.67 41.54
C GLU A 361 -25.56 9.61 41.47
N LYS A 362 -26.20 10.66 40.93
CA LYS A 362 -27.67 10.70 40.73
C LYS A 362 -28.13 9.67 39.69
N MET A 363 -27.32 9.46 38.66
CA MET A 363 -27.59 8.49 37.59
C MET A 363 -27.17 7.05 37.95
N LYS A 364 -26.48 6.86 39.09
CA LYS A 364 -25.84 5.60 39.50
C LYS A 364 -24.89 5.03 38.42
N VAL A 365 -24.08 5.92 37.86
CA VAL A 365 -23.04 5.63 36.87
C VAL A 365 -21.69 5.77 37.54
N THR A 366 -20.74 4.89 37.21
CA THR A 366 -19.37 4.98 37.73
C THR A 366 -18.51 5.75 36.73
N LEU A 367 -17.84 6.82 37.18
CA LEU A 367 -16.85 7.54 36.37
C LEU A 367 -15.45 7.18 36.82
N LEU A 368 -14.57 6.84 35.89
CA LEU A 368 -13.19 6.45 36.17
C LEU A 368 -12.20 7.29 35.38
N THR A 369 -11.20 7.82 36.08
CA THR A 369 -9.93 8.24 35.46
C THR A 369 -9.16 7.00 35.01
N MET A 370 -8.11 7.15 34.20
CA MET A 370 -7.23 6.02 33.88
C MET A 370 -6.58 5.38 35.12
N ASN A 371 -6.24 6.17 36.14
CA ASN A 371 -5.65 5.63 37.38
C ASN A 371 -6.66 4.78 38.15
N ASP A 372 -7.92 5.21 38.19
CA ASP A 372 -8.98 4.48 38.88
C ASP A 372 -9.46 3.28 38.05
N PHE A 373 -9.43 3.37 36.73
CA PHE A 373 -9.63 2.24 35.83
C PHE A 373 -8.65 1.10 36.11
N TYR A 374 -7.36 1.40 36.31
CA TYR A 374 -6.39 0.35 36.65
C TYR A 374 -6.72 -0.37 37.97
N LYS A 375 -7.18 0.38 38.99
CA LYS A 375 -7.62 -0.19 40.27
C LYS A 375 -8.88 -1.04 40.07
N TYR A 376 -9.86 -0.52 39.34
CA TYR A 376 -11.12 -1.17 39.03
C TYR A 376 -10.91 -2.53 38.33
N ILE A 377 -10.06 -2.59 37.30
CA ILE A 377 -9.72 -3.84 36.62
C ILE A 377 -9.00 -4.83 37.55
N TYR A 378 -8.15 -4.34 38.46
CA TYR A 378 -7.50 -5.19 39.46
C TYR A 378 -8.50 -5.78 40.47
N GLU A 379 -9.55 -5.05 40.81
CA GLU A 379 -10.61 -5.52 41.70
C GLU A 379 -11.50 -6.57 41.03
N ILE A 380 -11.85 -6.38 39.75
CA ILE A 380 -12.60 -7.39 38.97
C ILE A 380 -11.83 -8.72 38.95
N LYS A 381 -10.51 -8.69 38.78
CA LYS A 381 -9.68 -9.92 38.75
C LYS A 381 -9.81 -10.76 40.03
N LYS A 382 -10.09 -10.15 41.18
CA LYS A 382 -10.18 -10.85 42.48
C LYS A 382 -11.51 -11.58 42.67
N GLN A 383 -12.53 -11.24 41.89
CA GLN A 383 -13.85 -11.88 41.89
C GLN A 383 -13.81 -13.09 40.96
#